data_AF-A0A6M1ZJP7-F1
#
_entry.id   AF-A0A6M1ZJP7-F1
#
_cell.length_a   1.000
_cell.length_b   1.000
_cell.length_c   1.000
_cell.angle_alpha   90.00
_cell.angle_beta   90.00
_cell.angle_gamma   90.00
#
_symmetry.space_group_name_H-M   'P 1'
#
loop_
_entity.id
_entity.type
_entity.pdbx_description
1 polymer ?
#
loop_
_entity_poly.entity_id
_entity_poly.type
_entity_poly.pdbx_seq_one_letter_code
_entity_poly.pdbx_strand_id
1 'polypeptide(L)'
;IILIDEKMDHGPILAQKEIPISPEETTLTLTAKLAYFGGDLLVETIQSWLKDGITPQPQDHEKTTYTKLIKKKDGHVDWDRMGNENIERMIRAYQPWPGVWTTVGEMADQLEQELRNKKHKSLKLKILTAHLENGVLALDRVQVEGKKPISLIDFGKGYLK
;
A
#
# COMPACT_ATOMS: atom_id res chain seq x y z
N ILE A 1 19.06 2.42 11.47
CA ILE A 1 20.37 1.89 11.02
C ILE A 1 20.73 0.72 11.91
N ILE A 2 21.05 -0.42 11.31
CA ILE A 2 21.40 -1.65 12.03
C ILE A 2 22.84 -2.05 11.73
N LEU A 3 23.48 -2.74 12.67
CA LEU A 3 24.70 -3.47 12.42
C LEU A 3 24.32 -4.81 11.79
N ILE A 4 24.86 -5.10 10.61
CA ILE A 4 24.54 -6.33 9.88
C ILE A 4 25.13 -7.55 10.60
N ASP A 5 24.37 -8.64 10.65
CA ASP A 5 24.84 -9.95 11.06
C ASP A 5 24.47 -11.03 10.01
N GLU A 6 24.63 -12.30 10.37
CA GLU A 6 24.37 -13.44 9.49
C GLU A 6 22.87 -13.69 9.19
N LYS A 7 21.96 -13.02 9.91
CA LYS A 7 20.51 -13.20 9.79
C LYS A 7 19.88 -11.98 9.10
N MET A 8 18.71 -12.20 8.49
CA MET A 8 17.99 -11.14 7.78
C MET A 8 17.40 -10.12 8.75
N ASP A 9 17.79 -8.85 8.60
CA ASP A 9 17.32 -7.68 9.36
C ASP A 9 17.35 -7.83 10.90
N HIS A 10 18.21 -8.72 11.43
CA HIS A 10 18.21 -9.13 12.84
C HIS A 10 19.15 -8.32 13.74
N GLY A 11 20.27 -7.84 13.19
CA GLY A 11 21.36 -7.33 14.00
C GLY A 11 21.04 -6.08 14.83
N PRO A 12 21.91 -5.73 15.79
CA PRO A 12 21.66 -4.64 16.74
C PRO A 12 21.36 -3.29 16.07
N ILE A 13 20.48 -2.50 16.69
CA ILE A 13 20.16 -1.14 16.26
C ILE A 13 21.29 -0.20 16.69
N LEU A 14 21.79 0.60 15.76
CA LEU A 14 22.78 1.65 16.00
C LEU A 14 22.12 3.02 16.19
N ALA A 15 21.09 3.30 15.41
CA ALA A 15 20.34 4.55 15.47
C ALA A 15 18.94 4.37 14.86
N GLN A 16 17.96 5.10 15.38
CA GLN A 16 16.57 5.09 14.92
C GLN A 16 16.01 6.52 14.95
N LYS A 17 15.17 6.85 13.97
CA LYS A 17 14.33 8.04 13.96
C LYS A 17 12.92 7.63 13.58
N GLU A 18 11.94 8.23 14.24
CA GLU A 18 10.53 8.02 13.93
C GLU A 18 10.02 9.19 13.08
N ILE A 19 9.16 8.88 12.12
CA ILE A 19 8.47 9.89 11.33
C ILE A 19 6.97 9.57 11.28
N PRO A 20 6.09 10.58 11.39
CA PRO A 20 4.66 10.37 11.22
C PRO A 20 4.36 10.04 9.75
N ILE A 21 3.45 9.08 9.57
CA ILE A 21 2.85 8.74 8.28
C ILE A 21 1.57 9.58 8.16
N SER A 22 1.47 10.44 7.14
CA SER A 22 0.23 11.21 6.94
C SER A 22 -0.89 10.31 6.42
N PRO A 23 -2.17 10.67 6.64
CA PRO A 23 -3.31 9.91 6.13
C PRO A 23 -3.30 9.73 4.61
N GLU A 24 -2.68 10.65 3.87
CA GLU A 24 -2.59 10.68 2.41
C GLU A 24 -1.29 10.06 1.88
N GLU A 25 -0.39 9.65 2.77
CA GLU A 25 0.91 9.11 2.42
C GLU A 25 0.74 7.81 1.58
N THR A 26 1.48 7.75 0.48
CA THR A 26 1.54 6.60 -0.43
C THR A 26 2.91 5.95 -0.37
N THR A 27 3.08 4.77 -0.96
CA THR A 27 4.40 4.14 -1.05
C THR A 27 5.42 5.03 -1.76
N LEU A 28 5.03 5.77 -2.80
CA LEU A 28 5.94 6.67 -3.53
C LEU A 28 6.44 7.82 -2.64
N THR A 29 5.51 8.49 -1.96
CA THR A 29 5.84 9.65 -1.12
C THR A 29 6.59 9.22 0.13
N LEU A 30 6.20 8.12 0.78
CA LEU A 30 6.87 7.59 1.97
C LEU A 30 8.27 7.09 1.64
N THR A 31 8.45 6.42 0.49
CA THR A 31 9.76 5.93 0.05
C THR A 31 10.73 7.08 -0.19
N ALA A 32 10.29 8.13 -0.89
CA ALA A 32 11.11 9.32 -1.12
C ALA A 32 11.50 10.01 0.20
N LYS A 33 10.54 10.14 1.12
CA LYS A 33 10.74 10.69 2.46
C LYS A 33 11.76 9.87 3.25
N LEU A 34 11.54 8.56 3.37
CA LEU A 34 12.44 7.67 4.11
C LEU A 34 13.83 7.58 3.49
N ALA A 35 13.97 7.68 2.17
CA ALA A 35 15.28 7.71 1.51
C ALA A 35 16.10 8.92 1.97
N TYR A 36 15.47 10.10 2.06
CA TYR A 36 16.13 11.31 2.55
C TYR A 36 16.50 11.19 4.04
N PHE A 37 15.53 10.89 4.90
CA PHE A 37 15.76 10.75 6.34
C PHE A 37 16.77 9.64 6.69
N GLY A 38 16.70 8.52 5.97
CA GLY A 38 17.61 7.40 6.14
C GLY A 38 19.04 7.72 5.70
N GLY A 39 19.21 8.49 4.63
CA GLY A 39 20.50 8.98 4.18
C GLY A 39 21.17 9.88 5.22
N ASP A 40 20.44 10.89 5.70
CA ASP A 40 20.94 11.79 6.75
C ASP A 40 21.29 11.04 8.03
N LEU A 41 20.39 10.16 8.50
CA LEU A 41 20.62 9.34 9.68
C LEU A 41 21.85 8.42 9.53
N LEU A 42 22.06 7.85 8.35
CA LEU A 42 23.21 6.99 8.09
C LEU A 42 24.53 7.78 8.21
N VAL A 43 24.60 8.99 7.63
CA VAL A 43 25.78 9.85 7.73
C VAL A 43 26.10 10.21 9.18
N GLU A 44 25.10 10.65 9.95
CA GLU A 44 25.23 10.93 11.38
C GLU A 44 25.71 9.70 12.18
N THR A 45 25.16 8.52 11.85
CA THR A 45 25.49 7.26 12.51
C THR A 45 26.95 6.87 12.25
N ILE A 46 27.44 6.98 11.01
CA ILE A 46 28.84 6.65 10.65
C ILE A 46 29.81 7.58 11.40
N GLN A 47 29.54 8.88 11.43
CA GLN A 47 30.39 9.85 12.13
C GLN A 47 30.49 9.57 13.64
N SER A 48 29.38 9.14 14.26
CA SER A 48 29.34 8.81 15.68
C SER A 48 29.98 7.45 15.98
N TRP A 49 29.80 6.47 15.07
CA TRP A 49 30.42 5.15 15.15
C TRP A 49 31.95 5.24 15.16
N LEU A 50 32.54 6.05 14.27
CA LEU A 50 34.00 6.22 14.17
C LEU A 50 34.64 6.90 15.39
N LYS A 51 33.84 7.50 16.26
CA LYS A 51 34.28 8.18 17.50
C LYS A 51 34.00 7.35 18.75
N ASP A 52 33.66 6.07 18.60
CA ASP A 52 33.21 5.18 19.67
C ASP A 52 32.00 5.73 20.44
N GLY A 53 31.15 6.53 19.77
CA GLY A 53 30.01 7.23 20.38
C GLY A 53 28.69 6.46 20.36
N ILE A 54 28.67 5.22 19.90
CA ILE A 54 27.44 4.40 19.77
C ILE A 54 27.64 3.05 20.46
N THR A 55 26.72 2.72 21.37
CA THR A 55 26.58 1.36 21.92
C THR A 55 25.45 0.64 21.20
N PRO A 56 25.72 -0.43 20.42
CA PRO A 56 24.69 -1.20 19.73
C PRO A 56 23.64 -1.76 20.68
N GLN A 57 22.36 -1.63 20.31
CA GLN A 57 21.22 -2.12 21.11
C GLN A 57 20.60 -3.36 20.47
N PRO A 58 20.52 -4.51 21.16
CA PRO A 58 19.81 -5.68 20.65
C PRO A 58 18.34 -5.37 20.32
N GLN A 59 17.81 -5.99 19.27
CA GLN A 59 16.39 -5.89 18.94
C GLN A 59 15.53 -6.70 19.92
N ASP A 60 14.32 -6.23 20.19
CA ASP A 60 13.32 -6.97 20.97
C ASP A 60 12.58 -7.97 20.04
N HIS A 61 12.97 -9.24 20.13
CA HIS A 61 12.45 -10.29 19.26
C HIS A 61 10.98 -10.66 19.56
N GLU A 62 10.46 -10.35 20.75
CA GLU A 62 9.04 -10.59 21.07
C GLU A 62 8.12 -9.63 20.32
N LYS A 63 8.64 -8.47 19.89
CA LYS A 63 7.91 -7.45 19.11
C LYS A 63 8.14 -7.55 17.60
N THR A 64 8.88 -8.55 17.13
CA THR A 64 9.20 -8.67 15.71
C THR A 64 7.94 -8.96 14.88
N THR A 65 7.75 -8.18 13.82
CA THR A 65 6.77 -8.47 12.77
C THR A 65 7.51 -8.75 11.47
N TYR A 66 6.93 -9.59 10.62
CA TYR A 66 7.52 -9.94 9.34
C TYR A 66 6.73 -9.33 8.19
N THR A 67 7.47 -8.80 7.22
CA THR A 67 6.91 -8.45 5.91
C THR A 67 7.19 -9.58 4.92
N LYS A 68 6.38 -9.64 3.85
CA LYS A 68 6.54 -10.63 2.78
C LYS A 68 6.76 -9.91 1.46
N LEU A 69 7.43 -10.57 0.52
CA LEU A 69 7.44 -10.11 -0.86
C LEU A 69 6.01 -10.04 -1.38
N ILE A 70 5.61 -8.84 -1.78
CA ILE A 70 4.31 -8.58 -2.37
C ILE A 70 4.23 -9.29 -3.73
N LYS A 71 3.04 -9.73 -4.12
CA LYS A 71 2.75 -10.39 -5.39
C LYS A 71 1.57 -9.68 -6.06
N LYS A 72 1.43 -9.84 -7.37
CA LYS A 72 0.29 -9.29 -8.13
C LYS A 72 -1.09 -9.65 -7.54
N LYS A 73 -1.19 -10.85 -6.94
CA LYS A 73 -2.41 -11.34 -6.30
C LYS A 73 -2.75 -10.63 -4.99
N ASP A 74 -1.75 -10.09 -4.28
CA ASP A 74 -1.99 -9.39 -3.02
C ASP A 74 -2.79 -8.10 -3.26
N GLY A 75 -2.74 -7.52 -4.47
CA GLY A 75 -3.56 -6.36 -4.83
C GLY A 75 -5.02 -6.67 -5.18
N HIS A 76 -5.47 -7.93 -5.10
CA HIS A 76 -6.89 -8.24 -5.28
C HIS A 76 -7.69 -7.84 -4.03
N VAL A 77 -8.81 -7.14 -4.21
CA VAL A 77 -9.70 -6.78 -3.12
C VAL A 77 -10.61 -7.96 -2.79
N ASP A 78 -10.51 -8.43 -1.55
CA ASP A 78 -11.45 -9.38 -0.97
C ASP A 78 -12.52 -8.60 -0.18
N TRP A 79 -13.59 -8.21 -0.88
CA TRP A 79 -14.63 -7.33 -0.36
C TRP A 79 -15.36 -7.89 0.87
N ASP A 80 -15.42 -9.21 1.01
CA ASP A 80 -16.14 -9.86 2.13
C ASP A 80 -15.29 -9.90 3.41
N ARG A 81 -13.96 -9.82 3.28
CA ARG A 81 -13.02 -9.96 4.40
C ARG A 81 -12.32 -8.67 4.79
N MET A 82 -12.26 -7.70 3.87
CA MET A 82 -11.58 -6.43 4.08
C MET A 82 -12.56 -5.33 4.45
N GLY A 83 -12.31 -4.64 5.57
CA GLY A 83 -13.02 -3.42 5.90
C GLY A 83 -12.60 -2.24 5.01
N ASN A 84 -13.49 -1.26 4.84
CA ASN A 84 -13.29 -0.06 4.02
C ASN A 84 -11.93 0.63 4.26
N GLU A 85 -11.55 0.81 5.53
CA GLU A 85 -10.26 1.42 5.88
C GLU A 85 -9.05 0.63 5.38
N ASN A 86 -9.12 -0.71 5.44
CA ASN A 86 -8.03 -1.56 4.98
C ASN A 86 -7.90 -1.50 3.45
N ILE A 87 -9.03 -1.42 2.74
CA ILE A 87 -9.03 -1.27 1.29
C ILE A 87 -8.44 0.09 0.89
N GLU A 88 -8.84 1.17 1.57
CA GLU A 88 -8.28 2.51 1.35
C GLU A 88 -6.75 2.54 1.57
N ARG A 89 -6.28 1.99 2.69
CA ARG A 89 -4.84 1.86 2.98
C ARG A 89 -4.13 1.03 1.93
N MET A 90 -4.74 -0.06 1.48
CA MET A 90 -4.20 -0.93 0.44
C MET A 90 -4.05 -0.17 -0.89
N ILE A 91 -5.01 0.69 -1.25
CA ILE A 91 -4.94 1.53 -2.46
C ILE A 91 -3.73 2.45 -2.42
N ARG A 92 -3.49 3.14 -1.29
CA ARG A 92 -2.31 4.00 -1.12
C ARG A 92 -0.98 3.22 -1.05
N ALA A 93 -0.98 2.09 -0.35
CA ALA A 93 0.24 1.28 -0.15
C ALA A 93 0.66 0.52 -1.41
N TYR A 94 -0.27 0.07 -2.25
CA TYR A 94 0.05 -0.74 -3.43
C TYR A 94 0.18 0.08 -4.72
N GLN A 95 0.36 1.40 -4.61
CA GLN A 95 0.65 2.26 -5.74
C GLN A 95 2.17 2.50 -5.87
N PRO A 96 2.77 2.32 -7.07
CA PRO A 96 2.14 1.92 -8.35
C PRO A 96 2.04 0.39 -8.52
N TRP A 97 2.67 -0.40 -7.65
CA TRP A 97 2.71 -1.85 -7.75
C TRP A 97 2.38 -2.50 -6.40
N PRO A 98 1.60 -3.60 -6.38
CA PRO A 98 1.01 -4.33 -7.52
C PRO A 98 -0.18 -3.62 -8.19
N GLY A 99 -0.62 -2.49 -7.63
CA GLY A 99 -1.90 -1.86 -7.91
C GLY A 99 -3.04 -2.65 -7.26
N VAL A 100 -4.07 -1.92 -6.83
CA VAL A 100 -5.29 -2.53 -6.29
C VAL A 100 -6.28 -2.81 -7.42
N TRP A 101 -6.95 -3.96 -7.35
CA TRP A 101 -7.87 -4.39 -8.38
C TRP A 101 -8.93 -5.36 -7.90
N THR A 102 -10.02 -5.40 -8.64
CA THR A 102 -11.10 -6.38 -8.55
C THR A 102 -11.53 -6.72 -9.98
N THR A 103 -12.60 -7.50 -10.15
CA THR A 103 -13.25 -7.71 -11.45
C THR A 103 -14.47 -6.81 -11.59
N VAL A 104 -14.87 -6.52 -12.82
CA VAL A 104 -16.10 -5.78 -13.11
C VAL A 104 -17.34 -6.51 -12.56
N GLY A 105 -17.33 -7.84 -12.52
CA GLY A 105 -18.37 -8.65 -11.89
C GLY A 105 -18.45 -8.43 -10.39
N GLU A 106 -17.33 -8.62 -9.68
CA GLU A 106 -17.27 -8.38 -8.22
C GLU A 106 -17.69 -6.94 -7.87
N MET A 107 -17.26 -5.95 -8.65
CA MET A 107 -17.68 -4.56 -8.46
C MET A 107 -19.20 -4.38 -8.65
N ALA A 108 -19.80 -5.06 -9.62
CA ALA A 108 -21.24 -5.01 -9.82
C ALA A 108 -22.00 -5.64 -8.65
N ASP A 109 -21.49 -6.77 -8.13
CA ASP A 109 -22.04 -7.44 -6.95
C ASP A 109 -21.97 -6.52 -5.72
N GLN A 110 -20.85 -5.82 -5.51
CA GLN A 110 -20.68 -4.85 -4.41
C GLN A 110 -21.59 -3.62 -4.52
N LEU A 111 -21.96 -3.23 -5.75
CA LEU A 111 -22.86 -2.11 -6.02
C LEU A 111 -24.33 -2.55 -6.16
N GLU A 112 -24.63 -3.83 -5.91
CA GLU A 112 -25.96 -4.44 -6.04
C GLU A 112 -26.63 -4.15 -7.40
N GLN A 113 -25.84 -4.15 -8.47
CA GLN A 113 -26.29 -3.81 -9.82
C GLN A 113 -26.01 -4.91 -10.84
N GLU A 114 -26.87 -5.02 -11.85
CA GLU A 114 -26.63 -5.94 -12.96
C GLU A 114 -25.62 -5.38 -13.97
N LEU A 115 -24.83 -6.26 -14.57
CA LEU A 115 -23.98 -5.90 -15.70
C LEU A 115 -24.81 -5.63 -16.97
N ARG A 116 -24.48 -4.54 -17.68
CA ARG A 116 -24.99 -4.30 -19.05
C ARG A 116 -24.59 -5.39 -20.02
N ASN A 117 -23.36 -5.89 -19.89
CA ASN A 117 -22.82 -6.96 -20.72
C ASN A 117 -22.14 -8.02 -19.85
N LYS A 118 -22.74 -9.22 -19.77
CA LYS A 118 -22.21 -10.34 -18.98
C LYS A 118 -20.79 -10.77 -19.41
N LYS A 119 -20.38 -10.49 -20.66
CA LYS A 119 -19.00 -10.77 -21.12
C LYS A 119 -17.95 -9.93 -20.40
N HIS A 120 -18.34 -8.81 -19.77
CA HIS A 120 -17.42 -7.96 -19.02
C HIS A 120 -17.13 -8.50 -17.61
N LYS A 121 -17.83 -9.53 -17.13
CA LYS A 121 -17.76 -10.02 -15.74
C LYS A 121 -16.32 -10.27 -15.26
N SER A 122 -15.47 -10.87 -16.10
CA SER A 122 -14.09 -11.22 -15.77
C SER A 122 -13.06 -10.14 -16.09
N LEU A 123 -13.47 -8.99 -16.65
CA LEU A 123 -12.54 -7.91 -16.94
C LEU A 123 -11.98 -7.35 -15.65
N LYS A 124 -10.66 -7.16 -15.62
CA LYS A 124 -9.99 -6.56 -14.48
C LYS A 124 -10.33 -5.07 -14.39
N LEU A 125 -10.73 -4.65 -13.19
CA LEU A 125 -10.98 -3.27 -12.81
C LEU A 125 -9.90 -2.87 -11.80
N LYS A 126 -8.97 -2.01 -12.21
CA LYS A 126 -8.02 -1.40 -11.27
C LYS A 126 -8.72 -0.28 -10.51
N ILE A 127 -8.46 -0.20 -9.23
CA ILE A 127 -8.86 0.91 -8.37
C ILE A 127 -7.63 1.79 -8.21
N LEU A 128 -7.72 3.03 -8.67
CA LEU A 128 -6.56 3.93 -8.73
C LEU A 128 -6.52 4.88 -7.55
N THR A 129 -7.67 5.43 -7.18
CA THR A 129 -7.81 6.35 -6.04
C THR A 129 -9.17 6.14 -5.40
N ALA A 130 -9.21 6.29 -4.08
CA ALA A 130 -10.39 6.23 -3.25
C ALA A 130 -10.18 7.09 -2.01
N HIS A 131 -11.27 7.41 -1.33
CA HIS A 131 -11.25 8.04 -0.02
C HIS A 131 -12.34 7.42 0.87
N LEU A 132 -12.30 7.76 2.15
CA LEU A 132 -13.36 7.42 3.10
C LEU A 132 -14.28 8.61 3.28
N GLU A 133 -15.58 8.40 3.08
CA GLU A 133 -16.64 9.34 3.41
C GLU A 133 -17.47 8.74 4.55
N ASN A 134 -17.37 9.32 5.76
CA ASN A 134 -18.04 8.81 6.96
C ASN A 134 -17.80 7.31 7.24
N GLY A 135 -16.58 6.83 6.97
CA GLY A 135 -16.21 5.41 7.14
C GLY A 135 -16.63 4.49 5.98
N VAL A 136 -17.29 5.03 4.95
CA VAL A 136 -17.66 4.32 3.73
C VAL A 136 -16.60 4.56 2.66
N LEU A 137 -16.17 3.50 1.98
CA LEU A 137 -15.20 3.60 0.89
C LEU A 137 -15.85 4.18 -0.37
N ALA A 138 -15.39 5.35 -0.80
CA ALA A 138 -15.77 5.98 -2.05
C ALA A 138 -14.65 5.83 -3.08
N LEU A 139 -14.93 5.19 -4.22
CA LEU A 139 -13.94 5.04 -5.30
C LEU A 139 -14.00 6.24 -6.25
N ASP A 140 -12.89 6.97 -6.35
CA ASP A 140 -12.82 8.17 -7.17
C ASP A 140 -12.51 7.86 -8.63
N ARG A 141 -11.48 7.02 -8.85
CA ARG A 141 -11.01 6.66 -10.19
C ARG A 141 -10.74 5.18 -10.30
N VAL A 142 -11.26 4.61 -11.38
CA VAL A 142 -11.10 3.21 -11.74
C VAL A 142 -10.64 3.07 -13.18
N GLN A 143 -10.07 1.92 -13.52
CA GLN A 143 -9.61 1.63 -14.87
C GLN A 143 -9.91 0.18 -15.23
N VAL A 144 -10.82 -0.01 -16.19
CA VAL A 144 -11.02 -1.30 -16.83
C VAL A 144 -9.81 -1.63 -17.71
N GLU A 145 -9.39 -2.88 -17.72
CA GLU A 145 -8.28 -3.36 -18.53
C GLU A 145 -8.39 -2.94 -20.01
N GLY A 146 -7.30 -2.40 -20.56
CA GLY A 146 -7.24 -1.89 -21.92
C GLY A 146 -7.98 -0.55 -22.16
N LYS A 147 -8.51 0.11 -21.12
CA LYS A 147 -9.20 1.40 -21.22
C LYS A 147 -8.48 2.52 -20.48
N LYS A 148 -8.89 3.76 -20.74
CA LYS A 148 -8.43 4.94 -19.98
C LYS A 148 -9.08 4.94 -18.58
N PRO A 149 -8.40 5.48 -17.56
CA PRO A 149 -9.02 5.72 -16.25
C PRO A 149 -10.24 6.64 -16.34
N ILE A 150 -11.29 6.30 -15.61
CA ILE A 150 -12.58 7.00 -15.55
C ILE A 150 -13.07 7.13 -14.09
N SER A 151 -14.09 7.95 -13.85
CA SER A 151 -14.77 8.01 -12.55
C SER A 151 -15.60 6.74 -12.29
N LEU A 152 -15.91 6.44 -11.03
CA LEU A 152 -16.84 5.34 -10.71
C LEU A 152 -18.24 5.60 -11.31
N ILE A 153 -18.67 6.86 -11.37
CA ILE A 153 -19.95 7.25 -11.97
C ILE A 153 -19.99 6.90 -13.47
N ASP A 154 -18.94 7.23 -14.22
CA ASP A 154 -18.87 6.93 -15.65
C ASP A 154 -18.68 5.43 -15.91
N PHE A 155 -17.99 4.73 -15.00
CA PHE A 155 -17.97 3.27 -15.00
C PHE A 155 -19.38 2.70 -14.88
N GLY A 156 -20.19 3.20 -13.94
CA GLY A 156 -21.60 2.81 -13.77
C GLY A 156 -22.40 2.97 -15.06
N LYS A 157 -22.35 4.15 -15.68
CA LYS A 157 -23.06 4.43 -16.95
C LYS A 157 -22.66 3.46 -18.08
N GLY A 158 -21.40 3.06 -18.14
CA GLY A 158 -20.87 2.20 -19.21
C GLY A 158 -21.05 0.70 -18.99
N TYR A 159 -21.04 0.24 -17.74
CA TYR A 159 -20.89 -1.18 -17.39
C TYR A 159 -22.05 -1.75 -16.56
N LEU A 160 -22.79 -0.92 -15.82
CA LEU A 160 -23.88 -1.32 -14.91
C LEU A 160 -25.25 -0.85 -15.45
N LYS A 161 -26.31 -1.63 -15.20
CA LYS A 161 -27.65 -1.37 -15.74
C LYS A 161 -28.36 -0.23 -15.01
#